data_AF-A0A2K3UV24-F1
#
_entry.id   AF-A0A2K3UV24-F1
#
_cell.length_a   1.000
_cell.length_b   1.000
_cell.length_c   1.000
_cell.angle_alpha   90.00
_cell.angle_beta   90.00
_cell.angle_gamma   90.00
#
_symmetry.space_group_name_H-M   'P 1'
#
loop_
_entity.id
_entity.type
_entity.pdbx_description
1 polymer ?
#
loop_
_entity_poly.entity_id
_entity_poly.type
_entity_poly.pdbx_seq_one_letter_code
_entity_poly.pdbx_strand_id
1 'polypeptide(L)'
;MNDPVLRAAVLAGAAIGVVNILFAGFRHGFGTLPVWFYLAQLLLIPSMFFTLPMFRRAMVTPEFLTRAGRYALGWAPPYLVYSLSGELLVPGVNPVAALVNALLLLAVFAVVFAAIRRPPR
;
A
#
# COMPACT_ATOMS: atom_id res chain seq x y z
N MET A 1 9.65 -8.74 -22.26
CA MET A 1 8.80 -8.13 -21.21
C MET A 1 9.61 -8.03 -19.93
N ASN A 2 9.54 -6.92 -19.20
CA ASN A 2 10.42 -6.57 -18.06
C ASN A 2 10.32 -7.55 -16.88
N ASP A 3 10.96 -8.71 -17.01
CA ASP A 3 11.13 -9.73 -15.96
C ASP A 3 11.53 -9.13 -14.60
N PRO A 4 12.47 -8.15 -14.50
CA PRO A 4 12.85 -7.60 -13.20
C PRO A 4 11.72 -6.82 -12.49
N VAL A 5 10.86 -6.13 -13.25
CA VAL A 5 9.75 -5.34 -12.67
C VAL A 5 8.62 -6.27 -12.24
N LEU A 6 8.29 -7.26 -13.05
CA LEU A 6 7.34 -8.31 -12.72
C LEU A 6 7.77 -9.04 -11.45
N ARG A 7 9.02 -9.51 -11.41
CA ARG A 7 9.60 -10.19 -10.26
C ARG A 7 9.58 -9.31 -9.01
N ALA A 8 9.97 -8.04 -9.12
CA ALA A 8 9.92 -7.11 -8.00
C ALA A 8 8.49 -6.89 -7.49
N ALA A 9 7.51 -6.74 -8.39
CA ALA A 9 6.11 -6.56 -8.01
C ALA A 9 5.55 -7.79 -7.28
N VAL A 10 5.82 -8.98 -7.80
CA VAL A 10 5.40 -10.25 -7.19
C VAL A 10 6.06 -10.43 -5.82
N LEU A 11 7.38 -10.26 -5.73
CA LEU A 11 8.11 -10.45 -4.47
C LEU A 11 7.68 -9.43 -3.41
N ALA A 12 7.57 -8.15 -3.76
CA ALA A 12 7.15 -7.11 -2.82
C ALA A 12 5.69 -7.29 -2.39
N GLY A 13 4.79 -7.57 -3.33
CA GLY A 13 3.38 -7.80 -3.02
C GLY A 13 3.18 -9.04 -2.14
N ALA A 14 3.84 -10.15 -2.48
CA ALA A 14 3.78 -11.37 -1.69
C ALA A 14 4.40 -11.18 -0.29
N ALA A 15 5.54 -10.49 -0.19
CA ALA A 15 6.17 -10.22 1.11
C ALA A 15 5.25 -9.41 2.03
N ILE A 16 4.62 -8.35 1.53
CA ILE A 16 3.66 -7.56 2.31
C ILE A 16 2.44 -8.40 2.69
N GLY A 17 1.90 -9.19 1.75
CA GLY A 17 0.76 -10.06 2.02
C GLY A 17 1.04 -11.08 3.11
N VAL A 18 2.20 -11.75 3.06
CA VAL A 18 2.63 -12.70 4.10
C VAL A 18 2.79 -12.00 5.44
N VAL A 19 3.48 -10.86 5.49
CA VAL A 19 3.66 -10.09 6.73
C VAL A 19 2.31 -9.66 7.31
N ASN A 20 1.37 -9.23 6.47
CA ASN A 20 0.04 -8.83 6.93
C ASN A 20 -0.76 -10.02 7.48
N ILE A 21 -0.67 -11.20 6.84
CA ILE A 21 -1.29 -12.44 7.35
C ILE A 21 -0.72 -12.81 8.71
N LEU A 22 0.61 -12.71 8.89
CA LEU A 22 1.25 -12.99 10.17
C LEU A 22 0.75 -12.02 11.25
N PHE A 23 0.73 -10.71 10.98
CA PHE A 23 0.24 -9.74 11.96
C PHE A 23 -1.24 -9.91 12.30
N ALA A 24 -2.10 -10.13 11.31
CA ALA A 24 -3.51 -10.39 11.53
C ALA A 24 -3.72 -11.70 12.30
N GLY A 25 -2.97 -12.75 11.95
CA GLY A 25 -3.03 -14.06 12.61
C GLY A 25 -2.56 -14.02 14.06
N PHE A 26 -1.50 -13.27 14.37
CA PHE A 26 -1.07 -13.07 15.76
C PHE A 26 -2.06 -12.24 16.58
N ARG A 27 -2.77 -11.30 15.96
CA ARG A 27 -3.73 -10.43 16.65
C ARG A 27 -5.11 -11.06 16.85
N HIS A 28 -5.62 -11.77 15.85
CA HIS A 28 -6.99 -12.29 15.80
C HIS A 28 -7.07 -13.82 15.88
N GLY A 29 -5.96 -14.53 15.66
CA GLY A 29 -5.89 -15.98 15.56
C GLY A 29 -5.98 -16.46 14.10
N PHE A 30 -5.06 -17.32 13.67
CA PHE A 30 -5.04 -17.79 12.26
C PHE A 30 -6.32 -18.55 11.84
N GLY A 31 -6.95 -19.26 12.78
CA GLY A 31 -8.20 -20.01 12.52
C GLY A 31 -9.45 -19.15 12.43
N THR A 32 -9.39 -17.87 12.81
CA THR A 32 -10.54 -16.95 12.79
C THR A 32 -10.51 -16.02 11.59
N LEU A 33 -9.39 -15.96 10.86
CA LEU A 33 -9.26 -15.11 9.69
C LEU A 33 -10.18 -15.60 8.56
N PRO A 34 -11.06 -14.75 8.04
CA PRO A 34 -11.99 -15.13 6.99
C PRO A 34 -11.25 -15.30 5.64
N VAL A 35 -11.77 -16.16 4.77
CA VAL A 35 -11.18 -16.45 3.45
C VAL A 35 -10.98 -15.18 2.62
N TRP A 36 -11.92 -14.23 2.68
CA TRP A 36 -11.83 -12.96 1.95
C TRP A 36 -10.58 -12.15 2.34
N PHE A 37 -10.09 -12.26 3.57
CA PHE A 37 -8.91 -11.53 4.03
C PHE A 37 -7.66 -12.00 3.28
N TYR A 38 -7.51 -13.31 3.09
CA TYR A 38 -6.43 -13.91 2.31
C TYR A 38 -6.51 -13.51 0.83
N LEU A 39 -7.72 -13.52 0.26
CA LEU A 39 -7.95 -13.07 -1.11
C LEU A 39 -7.59 -11.59 -1.30
N ALA A 40 -7.89 -10.74 -0.31
CA ALA A 40 -7.49 -9.34 -0.34
C ALA A 40 -5.96 -9.18 -0.38
N GLN A 41 -5.20 -10.03 0.31
CA GLN A 41 -3.73 -9.97 0.26
C GLN A 41 -3.17 -10.28 -1.12
N LEU A 42 -3.86 -11.10 -1.93
CA LEU A 42 -3.44 -11.35 -3.32
C LEU A 42 -3.51 -10.08 -4.17
N LEU A 43 -4.37 -9.10 -3.83
CA LEU A 43 -4.47 -7.81 -4.52
C LEU A 43 -3.22 -6.93 -4.31
N LEU A 44 -2.35 -7.25 -3.36
CA LEU A 44 -1.07 -6.54 -3.18
C LEU A 44 -0.12 -6.77 -4.35
N ILE A 45 -0.19 -7.93 -5.01
CA ILE A 45 0.63 -8.22 -6.20
C ILE A 45 0.26 -7.26 -7.35
N PRO A 46 -1.00 -7.22 -7.86
CA PRO A 46 -1.37 -6.28 -8.92
C PRO A 46 -1.22 -4.82 -8.48
N SER A 47 -1.41 -4.50 -7.20
CA SER A 47 -1.15 -3.16 -6.65
C SER A 47 0.29 -2.70 -6.92
N MET A 48 1.27 -3.58 -6.74
CA MET A 48 2.69 -3.24 -6.96
C MET A 48 3.02 -2.88 -8.40
N PHE A 49 2.31 -3.43 -9.39
CA PHE A 49 2.51 -3.05 -10.80
C PHE A 49 2.11 -1.61 -11.08
N PHE A 50 1.09 -1.10 -10.40
CA PHE A 50 0.70 0.31 -10.50
C PHE A 50 1.64 1.20 -9.69
N THR A 51 2.06 0.73 -8.52
CA THR A 51 2.91 1.47 -7.59
C THR A 51 4.32 1.75 -8.15
N LEU A 52 5.00 0.74 -8.69
CA LEU A 52 6.40 0.88 -9.10
C LEU A 52 6.64 1.98 -10.16
N PRO A 53 5.83 2.07 -11.24
CA PRO A 53 5.93 3.17 -12.19
C PRO A 53 5.65 4.55 -11.56
N MET A 54 4.70 4.65 -10.63
CA MET A 54 4.36 5.93 -9.98
C MET A 54 5.50 6.43 -9.12
N PHE A 55 6.15 5.58 -8.34
CA PHE A 55 7.35 5.97 -7.59
C PHE A 55 8.51 6.37 -8.49
N ARG A 56 8.74 5.65 -9.59
CA ARG A 56 9.76 6.05 -10.58
C ARG A 56 9.49 7.45 -11.13
N ARG A 57 8.24 7.74 -11.49
CA ARG A 57 7.82 9.07 -11.95
C ARG A 57 7.97 10.11 -10.84
N ALA A 58 7.60 9.80 -9.60
CA ALA A 58 7.71 10.71 -8.47
C ALA A 58 9.17 11.15 -8.22
N MET A 59 10.12 10.22 -8.25
CA MET A 59 11.53 10.49 -7.96
C MET A 59 12.18 11.50 -8.91
N VAL A 60 11.71 11.59 -10.16
CA VAL A 60 12.24 12.53 -11.17
C VAL A 60 11.38 13.80 -11.30
N THR A 61 10.34 13.97 -10.49
CA THR A 61 9.44 15.14 -10.59
C THR A 61 9.97 16.31 -9.76
N PRO A 62 10.33 17.46 -10.35
CA PRO A 62 10.88 18.59 -9.60
C PRO A 62 9.82 19.35 -8.79
N GLU A 63 8.62 19.53 -9.36
CA GLU A 63 7.51 20.24 -8.72
C GLU A 63 6.98 19.42 -7.52
N PHE A 64 6.81 20.09 -6.38
CA PHE A 64 6.58 19.43 -5.10
C PHE A 64 5.19 18.78 -5.01
N LEU A 65 4.13 19.50 -5.38
CA LEU A 65 2.75 19.02 -5.27
C LEU A 65 2.50 17.84 -6.20
N THR A 66 3.01 17.90 -7.43
CA THR A 66 2.96 16.82 -8.42
C THR A 66 3.77 15.62 -7.95
N ARG A 67 4.94 15.84 -7.35
CA ARG A 67 5.74 14.76 -6.75
C ARG A 67 5.00 14.09 -5.59
N ALA A 68 4.41 14.88 -4.68
CA ALA A 68 3.58 14.39 -3.60
C ALA A 68 2.38 13.60 -4.12
N GLY A 69 1.67 14.12 -5.12
CA GLY A 69 0.57 13.40 -5.77
C GLY A 69 1.01 12.06 -6.38
N ARG A 70 2.18 11.99 -7.01
CA ARG A 70 2.73 10.73 -7.54
C ARG A 70 3.12 9.75 -6.44
N TYR A 71 3.67 10.23 -5.32
CA TYR A 71 3.90 9.39 -4.14
C TYR A 71 2.59 8.90 -3.51
N ALA A 72 1.57 9.74 -3.42
CA ALA A 72 0.23 9.37 -2.94
C ALA A 72 -0.36 8.25 -3.81
N LEU A 73 -0.35 8.42 -5.13
CA LEU A 73 -0.82 7.39 -6.08
C LEU A 73 0.02 6.11 -6.02
N GLY A 74 1.33 6.22 -5.79
CA GLY A 74 2.20 5.05 -5.60
C GLY A 74 1.83 4.26 -4.34
N TRP A 75 1.62 4.95 -3.22
CA TRP A 75 1.29 4.31 -1.95
C TRP A 75 -0.16 3.81 -1.88
N ALA A 76 -1.09 4.41 -2.62
CA ALA A 76 -2.53 4.17 -2.46
C ALA A 76 -2.96 2.72 -2.58
N PRO A 77 -2.70 2.01 -3.70
CA PRO A 77 -3.22 0.65 -3.87
C PRO A 77 -2.75 -0.32 -2.77
N PRO A 78 -1.44 -0.49 -2.49
CA PRO A 78 -1.00 -1.44 -1.48
C PRO A 78 -1.39 -1.01 -0.06
N TYR A 79 -1.36 0.30 0.24
CA TYR A 79 -1.68 0.80 1.58
C TYR A 79 -3.16 0.65 1.90
N LEU A 80 -4.05 0.94 0.95
CA LEU A 80 -5.50 0.77 1.15
C LEU A 80 -5.86 -0.71 1.31
N VAL A 81 -5.29 -1.60 0.50
CA VAL A 81 -5.51 -3.05 0.65
C VAL A 81 -5.06 -3.50 2.04
N TYR A 82 -3.84 -3.16 2.45
CA TYR A 82 -3.29 -3.49 3.76
C TYR A 82 -4.16 -2.94 4.91
N SER A 83 -4.39 -1.62 4.93
CA SER A 83 -5.05 -0.94 6.04
C SER A 83 -6.51 -1.34 6.15
N LEU A 84 -7.26 -1.37 5.05
CA LEU A 84 -8.69 -1.67 5.09
C LEU A 84 -8.94 -3.16 5.37
N SER A 85 -8.15 -4.07 4.78
CA SER A 85 -8.33 -5.50 5.06
C SER A 85 -8.06 -5.84 6.53
N GLY A 86 -7.13 -5.13 7.19
CA GLY A 86 -6.87 -5.28 8.62
C GLY A 86 -7.96 -4.65 9.50
N GLU A 87 -8.35 -3.41 9.25
CA GLU A 87 -9.36 -2.70 10.04
C GLU A 87 -10.72 -3.41 9.99
N LEU A 88 -11.10 -3.95 8.83
CA LEU A 88 -12.37 -4.67 8.65
C LEU A 88 -12.43 -6.04 9.37
N LEU A 89 -11.32 -6.51 9.95
CA LEU A 89 -11.34 -7.67 10.86
C LEU A 89 -11.84 -7.30 12.26
N VAL A 90 -11.83 -6.02 12.63
CA VAL A 90 -12.25 -5.56 13.95
C VAL A 90 -13.78 -5.44 13.98
N PRO A 91 -14.48 -6.15 14.88
CA PRO A 91 -15.93 -6.03 14.99
C PRO A 91 -16.35 -4.59 15.32
N GLY A 92 -17.37 -4.09 14.63
CA GLY A 92 -17.92 -2.75 14.88
C GLY A 92 -17.14 -1.59 14.24
N VAL A 93 -16.10 -1.87 13.43
CA VAL A 93 -15.40 -0.82 12.67
C VAL A 93 -16.35 -0.11 11.70
N ASN A 94 -16.28 1.22 11.66
CA ASN A 94 -16.95 2.00 10.63
C ASN A 94 -16.04 2.06 9.38
N PRO A 95 -16.45 1.46 8.25
CA PRO A 95 -15.61 1.38 7.04
C PRO A 95 -15.26 2.76 6.46
N VAL A 96 -16.15 3.74 6.62
CA VAL A 96 -15.91 5.11 6.14
C VAL A 96 -14.84 5.79 6.99
N ALA A 97 -14.91 5.64 8.32
CA ALA A 97 -13.90 6.19 9.21
C ALA A 97 -12.52 5.56 8.96
N ALA A 98 -12.46 4.24 8.75
CA ALA A 98 -11.23 3.53 8.39
C ALA A 98 -10.65 4.04 7.06
N LEU A 99 -11.50 4.25 6.04
CA LEU A 99 -11.09 4.82 4.77
C LEU A 99 -10.53 6.24 4.92
N VAL A 100 -11.23 7.12 5.66
CA VAL A 100 -10.77 8.49 5.90
C VAL A 100 -9.41 8.48 6.61
N ASN A 101 -9.24 7.66 7.66
CA ASN A 101 -7.97 7.54 8.36
C ASN A 101 -6.85 7.05 7.43
N ALA A 102 -7.13 6.06 6.59
CA ALA A 102 -6.17 5.57 5.61
C ALA A 102 -5.78 6.66 4.59
N LEU A 103 -6.74 7.44 4.09
CA LEU A 103 -6.47 8.55 3.16
C LEU A 103 -5.63 9.66 3.82
N LEU A 104 -5.87 9.97 5.10
CA LEU A 104 -5.09 10.94 5.85
C LEU A 104 -3.65 10.48 6.03
N LEU A 105 -3.43 9.25 6.49
CA LEU A 105 -2.08 8.69 6.64
C LEU A 105 -1.34 8.62 5.30
N LEU A 106 -2.05 8.27 4.23
CA LEU A 106 -1.51 8.28 2.89
C LEU A 106 -1.06 9.67 2.45
N ALA A 107 -1.86 10.71 2.72
CA ALA A 107 -1.49 12.09 2.41
C ALA A 107 -0.24 12.51 3.19
N VAL A 108 -0.15 12.14 4.48
CA VAL A 108 1.04 12.39 5.31
C VAL A 108 2.27 11.71 4.71
N PHE A 109 2.19 10.41 4.39
CA PHE A 109 3.30 9.70 3.77
C PHE A 109 3.72 10.33 2.44
N ALA A 110 2.76 10.68 1.59
CA ALA A 110 3.04 11.30 0.31
C ALA A 110 3.84 12.61 0.43
N VAL A 111 3.45 13.47 1.37
CA VAL A 111 4.14 14.74 1.66
C VAL A 111 5.54 14.49 2.20
N VAL A 112 5.69 13.58 3.17
CA VAL A 112 6.98 13.22 3.77
C VAL A 112 7.94 12.68 2.71
N PHE A 113 7.50 11.73 1.88
CA PHE A 113 8.34 11.17 0.81
C PHE A 113 8.69 12.22 -0.26
N ALA A 114 7.77 13.12 -0.61
CA ALA A 114 8.05 14.21 -1.53
C ALA A 114 9.07 15.22 -0.98
N ALA A 115 9.12 15.40 0.34
CA ALA A 115 10.11 16.24 1.00
C ALA A 115 11.50 15.59 1.03
N ILE A 116 11.57 14.31 1.44
CA ILE A 116 12.84 13.58 1.61
C ILE A 116 13.50 13.23 0.28
N ARG A 117 12.71 12.79 -0.72
CA ARG A 117 13.23 12.34 -2.03
C ARG A 117 13.12 13.44 -3.07
N ARG A 118 13.79 14.56 -2.83
CA ARG A 118 13.87 15.65 -3.80
C ARG A 118 14.86 15.25 -4.92
N PRO A 119 14.48 15.39 -6.21
CA PRO A 119 15.43 15.16 -7.29
C PRO A 119 16.58 16.17 -7.21
N PRO A 120 17.79 15.76 -7.64
CA PRO A 120 18.89 16.70 -7.84
C PRO A 120 18.46 17.80 -8.81
N ARG A 121 18.81 19.05 -8.50
CA ARG A 121 18.53 20.21 -9.34
C ARG A 121 19.37 20.18 -10.61
#